data_AF-A0A256Z5A2-F1
#
_entry.id   AF-A0A256Z5A2-F1
#
_cell.length_a   1.000
_cell.length_b   1.000
_cell.length_c   1.000
_cell.angle_alpha   90.00
_cell.angle_beta   90.00
_cell.angle_gamma   90.00
#
_symmetry.space_group_name_H-M   'P 1'
#
loop_
_entity.id
_entity.type
_entity.pdbx_description
1 polymer ?
#
loop_
_entity_poly.entity_id
_entity_poly.type
_entity_poly.pdbx_seq_one_letter_code
_entity_poly.pdbx_strand_id
1 'polypeptide(L)'
;MRNGSDLKREAEKEIERMEGVFGSIEGEEGEVLRLARSYFEDSKYFFEKEDYLKSFEAAVISWAYVDALLHFGKVRIPKELLKYFTVEG
;
A
#
# COMPACT_ATOMS: atom_id res chain seq x y z
N MET A 1 -21.32 -12.17 -4.24
CA MET A 1 -20.67 -11.47 -3.12
C MET A 1 -19.36 -12.17 -2.85
N ARG A 2 -18.23 -11.45 -2.75
CA ARG A 2 -16.97 -12.05 -2.25
C ARG A 2 -17.20 -12.47 -0.79
N ASN A 3 -16.78 -13.67 -0.42
CA ASN A 3 -16.99 -14.17 0.95
C ASN A 3 -16.01 -13.47 1.91
N GLY A 4 -16.34 -13.40 3.21
CA GLY A 4 -15.46 -12.75 4.21
C GLY A 4 -14.05 -13.37 4.29
N SER A 5 -13.91 -14.66 3.98
CA SER A 5 -12.62 -15.34 3.84
C SER A 5 -11.74 -14.78 2.72
N ASP A 6 -12.36 -14.32 1.63
CA ASP A 6 -11.65 -13.74 0.49
C ASP A 6 -11.11 -12.36 0.86
N LEU A 7 -11.89 -11.56 1.60
CA LEU A 7 -11.45 -10.22 2.05
C LEU A 7 -10.27 -10.29 3.00
N LYS A 8 -10.28 -11.23 3.96
CA LYS A 8 -9.13 -11.45 4.84
C LYS A 8 -7.86 -11.71 4.03
N ARG A 9 -7.92 -12.68 3.10
CA ARG A 9 -6.77 -13.07 2.29
C ARG A 9 -6.26 -11.94 1.41
N GLU A 10 -7.15 -11.20 0.77
CA GLU A 10 -6.71 -10.07 -0.06
C GLU A 10 -6.13 -8.93 0.78
N ALA A 11 -6.70 -8.60 1.94
CA ALA A 11 -6.15 -7.59 2.84
C ALA A 11 -4.74 -7.98 3.34
N GLU A 12 -4.57 -9.21 3.82
CA GLU A 12 -3.28 -9.74 4.31
C GLU A 12 -2.20 -9.65 3.23
N LYS A 13 -2.52 -10.12 2.01
CA LYS A 13 -1.64 -10.07 0.86
C LYS A 13 -1.23 -8.65 0.47
N GLU A 14 -2.16 -7.69 0.52
CA GLU A 14 -1.82 -6.29 0.21
C GLU A 14 -0.96 -5.66 1.30
N ILE A 15 -1.18 -6.01 2.59
CA ILE A 15 -0.32 -5.57 3.69
C ILE A 15 1.11 -6.08 3.50
N GLU A 16 1.30 -7.39 3.30
CA GLU A 16 2.62 -8.01 3.11
C GLU A 16 3.41 -7.37 1.95
N ARG A 17 2.71 -7.08 0.85
CA ARG A 17 3.33 -6.42 -0.32
C ARG A 17 3.73 -4.99 -0.04
N MET A 18 2.85 -4.21 0.59
CA MET A 18 3.13 -2.81 0.95
C MET A 18 4.27 -2.71 1.97
N GLU A 19 4.38 -3.68 2.87
CA GLU A 19 5.50 -3.78 3.81
C GLU A 19 6.85 -3.85 3.08
N GLY A 20 6.93 -4.71 2.06
CA GLY A 20 8.11 -4.80 1.18
C GLY A 20 8.37 -3.51 0.39
N VAL A 21 7.32 -2.87 -0.12
CA VAL A 21 7.43 -1.58 -0.82
C VAL A 21 7.99 -0.51 0.10
N PHE A 22 7.38 -0.27 1.27
CA PHE A 22 7.81 0.78 2.20
C PHE A 22 9.23 0.57 2.72
N GLY A 23 9.66 -0.68 2.88
CA GLY A 23 11.04 -1.01 3.25
C GLY A 23 12.09 -0.67 2.18
N SER A 24 11.64 -0.37 0.95
CA SER A 24 12.49 -0.13 -0.22
C SER A 24 12.36 1.28 -0.82
N ILE A 25 11.44 2.10 -0.29
CA ILE A 25 11.22 3.46 -0.78
C ILE A 25 12.44 4.34 -0.48
N GLU A 26 12.97 4.98 -1.52
CA GLU A 26 13.95 6.05 -1.44
C GLU A 26 13.36 7.35 -2.01
N GLY A 27 13.69 8.50 -1.44
CA GLY A 27 13.30 9.81 -2.00
C GLY A 27 12.76 10.81 -0.99
N GLU A 28 11.85 11.66 -1.44
CA GLU A 28 11.32 12.78 -0.67
C GLU A 28 10.33 12.31 0.42
N GLU A 29 10.67 12.56 1.68
CA GLU A 29 9.77 12.36 2.84
C GLU A 29 8.78 13.54 2.99
N GLY A 30 7.92 13.68 1.98
CA GLY A 30 6.86 14.69 1.91
C GLY A 30 5.55 14.27 2.58
N GLU A 31 4.57 15.18 2.58
CA GLU A 31 3.26 14.95 3.21
C GLU A 31 2.50 13.78 2.57
N VAL A 32 2.61 13.61 1.25
CA VAL A 32 1.93 12.50 0.55
C VAL A 32 2.51 11.15 0.94
N LEU A 33 3.83 11.04 1.16
CA LEU A 33 4.44 9.79 1.63
C LEU A 33 4.04 9.50 3.08
N ARG A 34 3.91 10.54 3.92
CA ARG A 34 3.34 10.40 5.27
C ARG A 34 1.90 9.89 5.22
N LEU A 35 1.05 10.45 4.36
CA LEU A 35 -0.32 9.96 4.16
C LEU A 35 -0.33 8.50 3.72
N ALA A 36 0.51 8.10 2.76
CA ALA A 36 0.64 6.71 2.35
C ALA A 36 0.95 5.79 3.54
N ARG A 37 1.94 6.16 4.37
CA ARG A 37 2.30 5.41 5.58
C ARG A 37 1.16 5.38 6.59
N SER A 38 0.44 6.49 6.82
CA SER A 38 -0.71 6.52 7.73
C SER A 38 -1.82 5.56 7.30
N TYR A 39 -2.18 5.55 6.02
CA TYR A 39 -3.18 4.59 5.51
C TYR A 39 -2.71 3.13 5.58
N PHE A 40 -1.40 2.89 5.48
CA PHE A 40 -0.84 1.56 5.70
C PHE A 40 -0.93 1.12 7.16
N GLU A 41 -0.64 2.01 8.10
CA GLU A 41 -0.84 1.73 9.52
C GLU A 41 -2.32 1.52 9.86
N ASP A 42 -3.22 2.30 9.27
CA ASP A 42 -4.67 2.10 9.39
C ASP A 42 -5.09 0.72 8.85
N SER A 43 -4.50 0.29 7.71
CA SER A 43 -4.76 -1.03 7.15
C SER A 43 -4.41 -2.16 8.13
N LYS A 44 -3.22 -2.08 8.75
CA LYS A 44 -2.78 -3.04 9.78
C LYS A 44 -3.70 -2.99 11.01
N TYR A 45 -4.05 -1.79 11.47
CA TYR A 45 -4.97 -1.62 12.59
C TYR A 45 -6.33 -2.28 12.33
N PHE A 46 -6.94 -2.03 11.17
CA PHE A 46 -8.23 -2.64 10.82
C PHE A 46 -8.13 -4.16 10.65
N PHE A 47 -7.00 -4.66 10.13
CA PHE A 47 -6.76 -6.09 10.01
C PHE A 47 -6.75 -6.79 11.37
N GLU A 48 -6.04 -6.21 12.36
CA GLU A 48 -6.00 -6.70 13.73
C GLU A 48 -7.37 -6.71 14.41
N LYS A 49 -8.29 -5.83 13.99
CA LYS A 49 -9.67 -5.77 14.47
C LYS A 49 -10.64 -6.66 13.68
N GLU A 50 -10.13 -7.46 12.76
CA GLU A 50 -10.91 -8.30 11.84
C GLU A 50 -11.88 -7.52 10.93
N ASP A 51 -11.68 -6.20 10.78
CA ASP A 51 -12.41 -5.35 9.83
C ASP A 51 -11.72 -5.39 8.45
N TYR A 52 -11.80 -6.55 7.80
CA TYR A 52 -11.04 -6.83 6.57
C TYR A 52 -11.42 -5.94 5.39
N LEU A 53 -12.66 -5.43 5.36
CA LEU A 53 -13.09 -4.50 4.32
C LEU A 53 -12.34 -3.17 4.47
N LYS A 54 -12.35 -2.57 5.66
CA LYS A 54 -11.62 -1.30 5.89
C LYS A 54 -10.12 -1.49 5.78
N SER A 55 -9.60 -2.64 6.21
CA SER A 55 -8.19 -2.97 6.04
C SER A 55 -7.79 -2.97 4.57
N PHE A 56 -8.57 -3.65 3.72
CA PHE A 56 -8.34 -3.65 2.28
C PHE A 56 -8.47 -2.26 1.66
N GLU A 57 -9.52 -1.50 2.01
CA GLU A 57 -9.70 -0.12 1.54
C GLU A 57 -8.52 0.79 1.89
N ALA A 58 -8.05 0.73 3.15
CA ALA A 58 -6.90 1.51 3.60
C ALA A 58 -5.60 1.11 2.88
N ALA A 59 -5.37 -0.19 2.63
CA ALA A 59 -4.23 -0.65 1.83
C ALA A 59 -4.29 -0.10 0.40
N VAL A 60 -5.46 -0.15 -0.26
CA VAL A 60 -5.63 0.37 -1.64
C VAL A 60 -5.41 1.88 -1.71
N ILE A 61 -5.85 2.64 -0.70
CA ILE A 61 -5.57 4.09 -0.63
C ILE A 61 -4.07 4.34 -0.46
N SER A 62 -3.40 3.56 0.39
CA SER A 62 -1.95 3.65 0.57
C SER A 62 -1.20 3.40 -0.75
N TRP A 63 -1.57 2.34 -1.49
CA TRP A 63 -1.03 2.06 -2.83
C TRP A 63 -1.16 3.26 -3.78
N ALA A 64 -2.34 3.89 -3.83
CA ALA A 64 -2.60 5.01 -4.74
C ALA A 64 -1.68 6.21 -4.49
N TYR A 65 -1.35 6.51 -3.23
CA TYR A 65 -0.40 7.58 -2.91
C TYR A 65 1.03 7.25 -3.31
N VAL A 66 1.48 6.01 -3.11
CA VAL A 66 2.81 5.58 -3.55
C VAL A 66 2.91 5.61 -5.07
N ASP A 67 1.88 5.13 -5.77
CA ASP A 67 1.82 5.16 -7.24
C ASP A 67 1.93 6.60 -7.78
N ALA A 68 1.18 7.53 -7.20
CA ALA A 68 1.25 8.94 -7.56
C ALA A 68 2.66 9.53 -7.35
N LEU A 69 3.31 9.20 -6.23
CA LEU A 69 4.67 9.66 -5.94
C LEU A 69 5.70 9.10 -6.93
N LEU A 70 5.53 7.85 -7.37
CA LEU A 70 6.37 7.24 -8.40
C LEU A 70 6.20 7.95 -9.76
N HIS A 71 4.97 8.22 -10.18
CA HIS A 71 4.67 8.97 -11.41
C HIS A 71 5.28 10.38 -11.40
N PHE A 72 5.29 11.04 -10.24
CA PHE A 72 5.92 12.35 -10.09
C PHE A 72 7.45 12.30 -9.93
N GLY A 73 8.05 11.11 -9.92
CA GLY A 73 9.48 10.93 -9.70
C GLY A 73 9.96 11.40 -8.33
N LYS A 74 9.06 11.45 -7.35
CA LYS A 74 9.32 11.93 -5.97
C LYS A 74 9.91 10.87 -5.07
N VAL A 75 9.54 9.62 -5.34
CA VAL A 75 10.10 8.44 -4.71
C VAL A 75 10.57 7.46 -5.78
N ARG A 76 11.40 6.52 -5.37
CA ARG A 76 11.90 5.41 -6.18
C ARG A 76 11.82 4.13 -5.36
N ILE A 77 11.64 3.02 -6.06
CA ILE A 77 11.68 1.66 -5.52
C ILE A 77 12.46 0.76 -6.49
N PRO A 78 12.93 -0.42 -6.06
CA PRO A 78 13.52 -1.41 -6.93
C PRO A 78 12.62 -1.79 -8.12
N LYS A 79 13.23 -2.03 -9.30
CA LYS A 79 12.49 -2.28 -10.55
C LYS A 79 11.55 -3.47 -10.47
N GLU A 80 11.93 -4.50 -9.71
CA GLU A 80 11.15 -5.71 -9.47
C GLU A 80 9.84 -5.47 -8.71
N LEU A 81 9.73 -4.34 -8.00
CA LEU A 81 8.53 -3.92 -7.28
C LEU A 81 7.63 -3.01 -8.13
N LEU A 82 8.14 -2.40 -9.21
CA LEU A 82 7.33 -1.56 -10.12
C LEU A 82 6.17 -2.33 -10.75
N LYS A 83 6.25 -3.66 -10.84
CA LYS A 83 5.15 -4.52 -11.32
C LYS A 83 3.83 -4.39 -10.54
N TYR A 84 3.87 -3.81 -9.34
CA TYR A 84 2.67 -3.55 -8.53
C TYR A 84 2.04 -2.18 -8.78
N PHE A 85 2.70 -1.34 -9.57
CA PHE A 85 2.37 0.05 -9.81
C PHE A 85 2.02 0.30 -11.27
N THR A 86 1.46 1.47 -11.56
CA THR A 86 1.01 1.83 -12.92
C THR A 86 2.07 2.63 -13.69
N VAL A 87 3.20 2.93 -13.05
CA VAL A 87 4.35 3.60 -13.66
C VAL A 87 5.16 2.63 -14.54
N GLU A 88 5.67 3.11 -15.68
CA GLU A 88 6.58 2.34 -16.55
C GLU A 88 8.02 2.40 -16.00
N GLY A 89 8.73 1.27 -15.99
CA GLY A 89 10.07 1.10 -15.40
C GLY A 89 11.25 1.10 -16.36
#